data_AF-A0A2G4F5B0-F1
#
_entry.id   AF-A0A2G4F5B0-F1
#
_cell.length_a   1.000
_cell.length_b   1.000
_cell.length_c   1.000
_cell.angle_alpha   90.00
_cell.angle_beta   90.00
_cell.angle_gamma   90.00
#
_symmetry.space_group_name_H-M   'P 1'
#
loop_
_entity.id
_entity.type
_entity.pdbx_description
1 polymer ?
#
loop_
_entity_poly.entity_id
_entity_poly.type
_entity_poly.pdbx_seq_one_letter_code
_entity_poly.pdbx_strand_id
1 'polypeptide(L)'
;MKPERIVSAKAMDDRTLMVKFTNLEFKKYDISKLLKNPMFATLSNPGFFRNFTIEPGGYALVWNDEIDISEYELSKNGVSCTDEEIERHIESIHQVAR
;
A
#
# COMPACT_ATOMS: atom_id res chain seq x y z
N MET A 1 13.85 -18.42 -0.02
CA MET A 1 12.48 -18.14 -0.54
C MET A 1 12.55 -16.86 -1.35
N LYS A 2 11.75 -16.73 -2.42
CA LYS A 2 11.66 -15.46 -3.15
C LYS A 2 10.77 -14.50 -2.34
N PRO A 3 11.08 -13.19 -2.29
CA PRO A 3 10.20 -12.21 -1.67
C PRO A 3 8.83 -12.16 -2.36
N GLU A 4 7.78 -11.98 -1.58
CA GLU A 4 6.41 -11.85 -2.07
C GLU A 4 6.22 -10.48 -2.71
N ARG A 5 5.76 -10.46 -3.96
CA ARG A 5 5.63 -9.23 -4.74
C ARG A 5 4.27 -8.60 -4.52
N ILE A 6 4.22 -7.28 -4.68
CA ILE A 6 2.97 -6.52 -4.65
C ILE A 6 2.18 -6.84 -5.93
N VAL A 7 0.95 -7.27 -5.75
CA VAL A 7 0.00 -7.56 -6.85
C VAL A 7 -0.96 -6.40 -7.05
N SER A 8 -1.43 -5.79 -5.96
CA SER A 8 -2.31 -4.62 -6.01
C SER A 8 -2.19 -3.83 -4.71
N ALA A 9 -2.39 -2.52 -4.78
CA ALA A 9 -2.48 -1.67 -3.60
C ALA A 9 -3.52 -0.57 -3.78
N LYS A 10 -4.13 -0.13 -2.69
CA LYS A 10 -5.10 0.97 -2.66
C LYS A 10 -4.91 1.81 -1.40
N ALA A 11 -5.02 3.13 -1.52
CA ALA A 11 -5.19 4.00 -0.37
C ALA A 11 -6.63 3.86 0.18
N MET A 12 -6.75 3.42 1.43
CA MET A 12 -8.03 3.24 2.13
C MET A 12 -8.54 4.55 2.72
N ASP A 13 -7.62 5.40 3.16
CA ASP A 13 -7.86 6.75 3.65
C ASP A 13 -6.66 7.63 3.27
N ASP A 14 -6.39 8.71 4.00
CA ASP A 14 -5.31 9.66 3.71
C ASP A 14 -3.92 9.19 4.17
N ARG A 15 -3.82 8.03 4.85
CA ARG A 15 -2.55 7.50 5.43
C ARG A 15 -2.44 5.98 5.40
N THR A 16 -3.52 5.26 5.18
CA THR A 16 -3.55 3.80 5.22
C THR A 16 -3.57 3.21 3.82
N LEU A 17 -2.62 2.33 3.54
CA LEU A 17 -2.60 1.47 2.35
C LEU A 17 -3.20 0.11 2.70
N MET A 18 -3.89 -0.50 1.75
CA MET A 18 -4.19 -1.93 1.72
C MET A 18 -3.46 -2.56 0.54
N VAL A 19 -2.61 -3.55 0.81
CA VAL A 19 -1.67 -4.13 -0.15
C VAL A 19 -1.88 -5.63 -0.23
N LYS A 20 -2.07 -6.15 -1.45
CA LYS A 20 -2.16 -7.58 -1.75
C LYS A 20 -0.83 -8.09 -2.29
N PHE A 21 -0.38 -9.23 -1.78
CA PHE A 21 0.85 -9.89 -2.19
C PHE A 21 0.60 -11.15 -3.03
N THR A 22 1.67 -11.69 -3.63
CA THR A 22 1.62 -12.92 -4.46
C THR A 22 1.20 -14.17 -3.69
N ASN A 23 1.44 -14.23 -2.39
CA ASN A 23 0.96 -15.29 -1.49
C ASN A 23 -0.51 -15.12 -1.06
N LEU A 24 -1.26 -14.20 -1.68
CA LEU A 24 -2.64 -13.87 -1.37
C LEU A 24 -2.87 -13.15 -0.03
N GLU A 25 -1.83 -12.86 0.75
CA GLU A 25 -1.99 -12.06 1.96
C GLU A 25 -2.36 -10.61 1.63
N PHE A 26 -3.21 -10.04 2.47
CA PHE A 26 -3.48 -8.62 2.51
C PHE A 26 -2.89 -7.99 3.77
N LYS A 27 -2.15 -6.90 3.60
CA LYS A 27 -1.62 -6.09 4.70
C LYS A 27 -2.21 -4.69 4.66
N LYS A 28 -2.56 -4.17 5.83
CA LYS A 28 -2.78 -2.73 6.06
C LYS A 28 -1.51 -2.08 6.56
N TYR A 29 -1.16 -0.94 5.98
CA TYR A 29 0.04 -0.20 6.36
C TYR A 29 -0.28 1.28 6.58
N ASP A 30 -0.05 1.78 7.79
CA ASP A 30 -0.21 3.18 8.16
C ASP A 30 1.14 3.90 8.05
N ILE A 31 1.23 4.89 7.16
CA ILE A 31 2.46 5.64 6.89
C ILE A 31 2.86 6.61 8.03
N SER A 32 2.07 6.76 9.09
CA SER A 32 2.29 7.76 10.15
C SER A 32 3.67 7.67 10.80
N LYS A 33 4.28 6.47 10.83
CA LYS A 33 5.66 6.30 11.30
C LYS A 33 6.68 6.84 10.30
N LEU A 34 6.47 6.65 9.00
CA LEU A 34 7.35 7.17 7.94
C LEU A 34 7.36 8.69 7.90
N LEU A 35 6.20 9.33 8.17
CA LEU A 35 6.07 10.80 8.18
C LEU A 35 6.97 11.50 9.21
N LYS A 36 7.56 10.76 10.16
CA LYS A 36 8.57 11.30 11.10
C LYS A 36 9.92 11.56 10.41
N ASN A 37 10.19 10.92 9.28
CA ASN A 37 11.35 11.16 8.47
C ASN A 37 11.01 12.21 7.39
N PRO A 38 11.74 13.34 7.32
CA PRO A 38 11.47 14.42 6.36
C PRO A 38 11.39 13.97 4.90
N MET A 39 12.09 12.90 4.51
CA MET A 39 12.03 12.33 3.16
C MET A 39 10.59 11.94 2.75
N PHE A 40 9.76 11.52 3.70
CA PHE A 40 8.39 11.10 3.45
C PHE A 40 7.35 12.18 3.73
N ALA A 41 7.75 13.41 4.10
CA ALA A 41 6.82 14.45 4.52
C ALA A 41 5.75 14.77 3.46
N THR A 42 6.10 14.68 2.17
CA THR A 42 5.19 14.91 1.04
C THR A 42 4.01 13.93 1.02
N LEU A 43 4.19 12.71 1.56
CA LEU A 43 3.10 11.73 1.70
C LEU A 43 2.01 12.17 2.68
N SER A 44 2.22 13.23 3.46
CA SER A 44 1.14 13.83 4.27
C SER A 44 0.08 14.55 3.45
N ASN A 45 0.36 14.87 2.17
CA ASN A 45 -0.62 15.40 1.24
C ASN A 45 -1.48 14.23 0.69
N PRO A 46 -2.80 14.19 0.93
CA PRO A 46 -3.64 13.06 0.52
C PRO A 46 -3.69 12.84 -0.99
N GLY A 47 -3.65 13.90 -1.79
CA GLY A 47 -3.66 13.81 -3.25
C GLY A 47 -2.37 13.17 -3.77
N PHE A 48 -1.23 13.58 -3.21
CA PHE A 48 0.06 12.97 -3.51
C PHE A 48 0.09 11.51 -3.02
N PHE A 49 -0.30 11.24 -1.77
CA PHE A 49 -0.35 9.90 -1.19
C PHE A 49 -1.17 8.90 -2.03
N ARG A 50 -2.29 9.32 -2.60
CA ARG A 50 -3.13 8.45 -3.44
C ARG A 50 -2.52 8.19 -4.82
N ASN A 51 -1.53 8.96 -5.25
CA ASN A 51 -0.95 8.91 -6.59
C ASN A 51 0.35 8.10 -6.63
N PHE A 52 0.28 6.81 -6.26
CA PHE A 52 1.39 5.87 -6.41
C PHE A 52 1.17 4.94 -7.60
N THR A 53 2.26 4.34 -8.05
CA THR A 53 2.25 3.19 -8.98
C THR A 53 2.98 2.01 -8.36
N ILE A 54 2.73 0.81 -8.86
CA ILE A 54 3.52 -0.37 -8.51
C ILE A 54 4.68 -0.43 -9.50
N GLU A 55 5.90 -0.50 -8.99
CA GLU A 55 7.10 -0.72 -9.82
C GLU A 55 6.93 -2.00 -10.67
N PRO A 56 7.38 -2.07 -11.94
CA PRO A 56 7.12 -3.20 -12.84
C PRO A 56 7.47 -4.60 -12.29
N GLY A 57 8.51 -4.71 -11.46
CA GLY A 57 8.90 -5.92 -10.74
C GLY A 57 8.03 -6.27 -9.54
N GLY A 58 7.21 -5.34 -9.05
CA GLY A 58 6.33 -5.50 -7.90
C GLY A 58 7.04 -5.37 -6.56
N TYR A 59 8.21 -4.72 -6.54
CA TYR A 59 9.06 -4.60 -5.34
C TYR A 59 8.88 -3.29 -4.58
N ALA A 60 8.11 -2.34 -5.10
CA ALA A 60 7.83 -1.10 -4.40
C ALA A 60 6.52 -0.46 -4.86
N LEU A 61 5.93 0.35 -3.98
CA LEU A 61 5.02 1.43 -4.35
C LEU A 61 5.85 2.70 -4.57
N VAL A 62 5.69 3.32 -5.73
CA VAL A 62 6.51 4.46 -6.17
C VAL A 62 5.62 5.68 -6.38
N TRP A 63 5.96 6.79 -5.72
CA TRP A 63 5.30 8.09 -5.89
C TRP A 63 6.05 9.00 -6.85
N ASN A 64 7.38 9.01 -6.78
CA ASN A 64 8.28 9.73 -7.67
C ASN A 64 9.69 9.13 -7.58
N ASP A 65 10.67 9.77 -8.22
CA ASP A 65 12.07 9.31 -8.26
C ASP A 65 12.78 9.30 -6.89
N GLU A 66 12.18 9.92 -5.87
CA GLU A 66 12.78 10.06 -4.52
C GLU A 66 12.02 9.28 -3.43
N ILE A 67 10.75 8.94 -3.67
CA ILE A 67 9.84 8.39 -2.67
C ILE A 67 9.24 7.08 -3.18
N ASP A 68 9.73 6.00 -2.61
CA ASP A 68 9.17 4.67 -2.73
C ASP A 68 9.03 4.00 -1.35
N ILE A 69 8.13 3.02 -1.27
CA ILE A 69 8.01 2.13 -0.12
C ILE A 69 8.12 0.70 -0.63
N SER A 70 9.14 -0.01 -0.17
CA SER A 70 9.43 -1.38 -0.61
C SER A 70 8.36 -2.38 -0.17
N GLU A 71 8.26 -3.47 -0.92
CA GLU A 71 7.47 -4.64 -0.57
C GLU A 71 7.86 -5.20 0.81
N TYR A 72 9.15 -5.15 1.16
CA TYR A 72 9.66 -5.60 2.44
C TYR A 72 9.10 -4.76 3.59
N GLU A 73 9.14 -3.43 3.48
CA GLU A 73 8.57 -2.53 4.49
C GLU A 73 7.07 -2.80 4.68
N LEU A 74 6.33 -2.87 3.57
CA LEU A 74 4.88 -3.11 3.57
C LEU A 74 4.51 -4.48 4.16
N SER A 75 5.26 -5.53 3.79
CA SER A 75 5.02 -6.89 4.26
C SER A 75 5.38 -7.05 5.74
N LYS A 76 6.54 -6.52 6.14
CA LYS A 76 7.10 -6.73 7.47
C LYS A 76 6.40 -5.92 8.55
N ASN A 77 6.03 -4.68 8.24
CA ASN A 77 5.47 -3.73 9.20
C ASN A 77 3.96 -3.51 9.02
N GLY A 78 3.37 -4.10 7.99
CA GLY A 78 1.92 -4.13 7.79
C GLY A 78 1.20 -5.11 8.71
N VAL A 79 -0.07 -4.82 8.99
CA VAL A 79 -0.97 -5.65 9.80
C VAL A 79 -1.78 -6.55 8.88
N SER A 80 -1.82 -7.86 9.16
CA SER A 80 -2.67 -8.81 8.42
C SER A 80 -4.13 -8.40 8.53
N CYS A 81 -4.83 -8.40 7.40
CA CYS A 81 -6.26 -8.12 7.37
C CYS A 81 -7.07 -9.36 7.79
N THR A 82 -8.23 -9.15 8.40
CA THR A 82 -9.22 -10.21 8.58
C THR A 82 -10.00 -10.47 7.28
N ASP A 83 -10.68 -11.61 7.19
CA ASP A 83 -11.50 -11.94 6.02
C ASP A 83 -12.57 -10.88 5.77
N GLU A 84 -13.21 -10.36 6.83
CA GLU A 84 -14.24 -9.31 6.71
C GLU A 84 -13.65 -7.99 6.19
N GLU A 85 -12.40 -7.67 6.52
CA GLU A 85 -11.72 -6.49 6.00
C GLU A 85 -11.40 -6.63 4.51
N ILE A 86 -11.02 -7.84 4.10
CA ILE A 86 -10.74 -8.18 2.69
C ILE A 86 -12.02 -8.13 1.87
N GLU A 87 -13.11 -8.71 2.36
CA GLU A 87 -14.42 -8.69 1.70
C GLU A 87 -14.92 -7.25 1.47
N ARG A 88 -14.92 -6.41 2.51
CA ARG A 88 -15.29 -4.99 2.39
C ARG A 88 -14.43 -4.24 1.37
N HIS A 89 -13.14 -4.56 1.30
CA HIS A 89 -12.23 -3.94 0.34
C HIS A 89 -12.57 -4.35 -1.10
N ILE A 90 -12.82 -5.65 -1.34
CA ILE A 90 -13.21 -6.17 -2.65
C ILE A 90 -14.53 -5.55 -3.10
N GLU A 91 -15.52 -5.44 -2.21
CA GLU A 91 -16.79 -4.77 -2.49
C GLU A 91 -16.61 -3.29 -2.88
N SER A 92 -15.74 -2.56 -2.16
CA SER A 92 -15.42 -1.16 -2.45
C SER A 92 -14.80 -0.98 -3.84
N ILE A 93 -14.04 -1.95 -4.35
CA ILE A 93 -13.48 -1.89 -5.71
C ILE A 93 -14.59 -2.07 -6.74
N HIS A 94 -15.49 -3.04 -6.55
CA HIS A 94 -16.56 -3.33 -7.51
C HIS A 94 -17.61 -2.22 -7.61
N GLN A 95 -17.87 -1.46 -6.53
CA GLN A 95 -18.82 -0.34 -6.57
C GLN A 95 -18.33 0.87 -7.36
N VAL A 96 -17.00 1.07 -7.47
CA VAL A 96 -16.41 2.19 -8.22
C VAL A 96 -16.37 1.90 -9.74
N ALA A 97 -16.51 0.63 -10.13
CA ALA A 97 -16.49 0.19 -11.52
C ALA A 97 -17.87 0.20 -12.23
N ARG A 98 -18.90 0.81 -11.60
CA ARG A 98 -20.23 1.06 -12.18
C ARG A 98 -20.46 2.55 -12.32
#